data_AF-A0A3C0Q489-F1
#
_entry.id   AF-A0A3C0Q489-F1
#
_cell.length_a   1.000
_cell.length_b   1.000
_cell.length_c   1.000
_cell.angle_alpha   90.00
_cell.angle_beta   90.00
_cell.angle_gamma   90.00
#
_symmetry.space_group_name_H-M   'P 1'
#
loop_
_entity.id
_entity.type
_entity.pdbx_description
1 polymer ?
#
loop_
_entity_poly.entity_id
_entity_poly.type
_entity_poly.pdbx_seq_one_letter_code
_entity_poly.pdbx_strand_id
1 'polypeptide(L)'
;MAIKTSPNDITVHVPEGKSLRVEFEGAGGQLYIGEQVYSVNESGLVLPANDQQGGSFAQRVLEVGQRLRDGTVVLSVDLDKDEALFVPAEIFGGRATFDKQNDVVAYVNKEALHGHKDWRRITDDEGDTLAHNWAKVTTKEPEWFWLASSSDGNFGRVRHGGYSGWDFNGRANSYPVPVVRRGLARNLDI
;
A
#
# COMPACT_ATOMS: atom_id res chain seq x y z
N MET A 1 1.33 23.17 -35.23
CA MET A 1 1.97 23.22 -33.90
C MET A 1 3.19 24.11 -34.04
N ALA A 2 3.17 25.30 -33.44
CA ALA A 2 4.29 26.23 -33.56
C ALA A 2 5.23 26.00 -32.37
N ILE A 3 6.44 25.55 -32.66
CA ILE A 3 7.52 25.45 -31.69
C ILE A 3 8.23 26.80 -31.73
N LYS A 4 8.21 27.53 -30.62
CA LYS A 4 8.96 28.78 -30.46
C LYS A 4 10.18 28.44 -29.62
N THR A 5 11.38 28.55 -30.19
CA THR A 5 12.63 28.25 -29.49
C THR A 5 13.34 29.53 -29.12
N SER A 6 13.61 29.69 -27.82
CA SER A 6 14.83 30.33 -27.32
C SER A 6 15.96 29.31 -27.48
N PRO A 7 17.24 29.71 -27.65
CA PRO A 7 18.34 28.77 -27.82
C PRO A 7 18.47 27.72 -26.69
N ASN A 8 17.80 27.93 -25.55
CA ASN A 8 17.80 27.02 -24.41
C ASN A 8 16.42 26.52 -23.96
N ASP A 9 15.31 26.97 -24.58
CA ASP A 9 13.96 26.62 -24.11
C ASP A 9 13.07 26.12 -25.26
N ILE A 10 12.40 24.98 -25.02
CA ILE A 10 11.38 24.42 -25.92
C ILE A 10 10.02 24.54 -25.22
N THR A 11 9.12 25.36 -25.77
CA THR A 11 7.73 25.44 -25.29
C THR A 11 6.82 24.57 -26.15
N VAL A 12 6.05 23.70 -25.50
CA VAL A 12 5.08 22.79 -26.13
C VAL A 12 3.68 23.06 -25.59
N HIS A 13 2.73 23.39 -26.47
CA HIS A 13 1.31 23.51 -26.11
C HIS A 13 0.60 22.18 -26.38
N VAL A 14 0.01 21.60 -25.33
CA VAL A 14 -0.72 20.33 -25.40
C VAL A 14 -2.22 20.62 -25.38
N PRO A 15 -2.98 20.28 -26.44
CA PRO A 15 -4.42 20.47 -26.47
C PRO A 15 -5.14 19.64 -25.40
N GLU A 16 -6.31 20.10 -24.97
CA GLU A 16 -7.18 19.36 -24.05
C GLU A 16 -7.46 17.94 -24.57
N GLY A 17 -7.42 16.95 -23.66
CA GLY A 17 -7.65 15.53 -23.99
C GLY A 17 -6.49 14.84 -24.73
N LYS A 18 -5.32 15.49 -24.86
CA LYS A 18 -4.10 14.88 -25.41
C LYS A 18 -3.06 14.67 -24.31
N SER A 19 -2.20 13.67 -24.51
CA SER A 19 -1.05 13.40 -23.64
C SER A 19 0.25 13.90 -24.29
N LEU A 20 1.18 14.35 -23.45
CA LEU A 20 2.55 14.66 -23.82
C LEU A 20 3.47 13.63 -23.18
N ARG A 21 4.35 13.02 -23.97
CA ARG A 21 5.43 12.17 -23.48
C ARG A 21 6.74 12.91 -23.70
N VAL A 22 7.52 13.04 -22.63
CA VAL A 22 8.85 13.64 -22.64
C VAL A 22 9.83 12.60 -22.11
N GLU A 23 10.96 12.45 -22.79
CA GLU A 23 12.05 11.58 -22.39
C GLU A 23 13.27 12.44 -22.14
N PHE A 24 13.97 12.18 -21.02
CA PHE A 24 15.16 12.91 -20.62
C PHE A 24 16.35 11.96 -20.72
N GLU A 25 17.39 12.38 -21.45
CA GLU A 25 18.59 11.56 -21.66
C GLU A 25 19.58 11.63 -20.49
N GLY A 26 19.29 12.45 -19.47
CA GLY A 26 20.14 12.60 -18.29
C GLY A 26 19.51 13.44 -17.17
N ALA A 27 20.18 13.47 -16.03
CA ALA A 27 19.80 14.26 -14.87
C ALA A 27 20.01 15.77 -15.12
N GLY A 28 19.33 16.60 -14.33
CA GLY A 28 19.48 18.07 -14.38
C GLY A 28 18.61 18.76 -15.43
N GLY A 29 17.90 18.00 -16.27
CA GLY A 29 16.84 18.55 -17.12
C GLY A 29 15.74 19.22 -16.29
N GLN A 30 15.20 20.32 -16.79
CA GLN A 30 14.10 21.03 -16.15
C GLN A 30 12.85 21.03 -17.04
N LEU A 31 11.70 20.76 -16.45
CA LEU A 31 10.40 20.78 -17.10
C LEU A 31 9.54 21.86 -16.45
N TYR A 32 9.01 22.76 -17.26
CA TYR A 32 8.13 23.84 -16.83
C TYR A 32 6.69 23.49 -17.22
N ILE A 33 5.80 23.34 -16.24
CA ILE A 33 4.38 23.09 -16.46
C ILE A 33 3.59 24.22 -15.80
N GLY A 34 3.06 25.14 -16.60
CA GLY A 34 2.49 26.38 -16.09
C GLY A 34 3.57 27.23 -15.41
N GLU A 35 3.34 27.61 -14.15
CA GLU A 35 4.30 28.35 -13.32
C GLU A 35 5.17 27.44 -12.44
N GLN A 36 4.96 26.12 -12.50
CA GLN A 36 5.70 25.16 -11.69
C GLN A 36 6.90 24.60 -12.46
N VAL A 37 8.05 24.61 -11.81
CA VAL A 37 9.28 24.00 -12.33
C VAL A 37 9.41 22.60 -11.75
N TYR A 38 9.88 21.66 -12.56
CA TYR A 38 10.26 20.31 -12.19
C TYR A 38 11.71 20.03 -12.65
N SER A 39 12.45 19.24 -11.90
CA SER A 39 13.81 18.78 -12.19
C SER A 39 13.85 17.26 -12.31
N VAL A 40 14.69 16.75 -13.22
CA VAL A 40 14.98 15.32 -13.38
C VAL A 40 16.16 14.95 -12.50
N ASN A 41 15.97 13.99 -11.60
CA ASN A 41 17.05 13.50 -10.75
C ASN A 41 17.93 12.44 -11.47
N GLU A 42 18.97 11.96 -10.78
CA GLU A 42 19.90 10.94 -11.31
C GLU A 42 19.25 9.61 -11.68
N SER A 43 18.08 9.29 -11.11
CA SER A 43 17.29 8.11 -11.44
C SER A 43 16.29 8.32 -12.58
N GLY A 44 16.24 9.51 -13.19
CA GLY A 44 15.28 9.86 -14.25
C GLY A 44 13.88 10.23 -13.75
N LEU A 45 13.70 10.43 -12.44
CA LEU A 45 12.42 10.83 -11.85
C LEU A 45 12.24 12.35 -11.94
N VAL A 46 11.05 12.79 -12.35
CA VAL A 46 10.67 14.22 -12.47
C VAL A 46 10.05 14.69 -11.15
N LEU A 47 10.64 15.71 -10.52
CA LEU A 47 10.29 16.22 -9.19
C LEU A 47 10.12 17.75 -9.20
N PRO A 48 9.25 18.39 -8.41
CA PRO A 48 9.15 19.85 -8.35
C PRO A 48 10.47 20.53 -7.93
N ALA A 49 10.91 21.58 -8.62
CA ALA A 49 12.19 22.25 -8.36
C ALA A 49 12.12 23.31 -7.24
N ASN A 50 10.91 23.71 -6.81
CA ASN A 50 10.73 24.67 -5.70
C ASN A 50 11.14 24.09 -4.32
N ASP A 51 11.43 22.79 -4.24
CA ASP A 51 11.92 22.14 -3.02
C ASP A 51 13.46 22.17 -2.89
N GLN A 52 14.18 22.84 -3.81
CA GLN A 52 15.66 22.89 -3.77
C GLN A 52 16.26 23.92 -2.80
N GLN A 53 15.46 24.60 -1.96
CA GLN A 53 15.97 25.27 -0.76
C GLN A 53 15.70 24.41 0.49
N GLY A 54 16.61 23.48 0.79
CA GLY A 54 16.80 22.93 2.13
C GLY A 54 15.64 22.17 2.79
N GLY A 55 14.56 21.86 2.07
CA GLY A 55 13.59 20.88 2.52
C GLY A 55 14.14 19.50 2.20
N SER A 56 14.51 18.70 3.20
CA SER A 56 14.38 17.25 2.99
C SER A 56 12.97 17.05 2.46
N PHE A 57 12.75 16.25 1.41
CA PHE A 57 11.43 15.66 1.22
C PHE A 57 11.13 15.01 2.57
N ALA A 58 10.29 15.68 3.36
CA ALA A 58 10.02 15.26 4.72
C ALA A 58 9.15 14.05 4.53
N GLN A 59 9.82 12.91 4.42
CA GLN A 59 9.29 11.57 4.41
C GLN A 59 8.21 11.54 5.48
N ARG A 60 6.96 11.68 5.05
CA ARG A 60 5.86 11.89 5.99
C ARG A 60 5.63 10.54 6.64
N VAL A 61 5.72 10.53 7.96
CA VAL A 61 5.36 9.37 8.75
C VAL A 61 3.90 9.04 8.46
N LEU A 62 3.67 7.78 8.07
CA LEU A 62 2.34 7.27 7.85
C LEU A 62 1.58 7.18 9.18
N GLU A 63 0.27 7.37 9.11
CA GLU A 63 -0.62 7.30 10.27
C GLU A 63 -1.49 6.05 10.20
N VAL A 64 -1.72 5.37 11.33
CA VAL A 64 -2.64 4.22 11.38
C VAL A 64 -4.05 4.63 10.94
N GLY A 65 -4.62 3.90 9.98
CA GLY A 65 -5.90 4.22 9.33
C GLY A 65 -5.77 5.10 8.09
N GLN A 66 -4.57 5.62 7.79
CA GLN A 66 -4.34 6.38 6.56
C GLN A 66 -4.59 5.49 5.35
N ARG A 67 -5.39 6.01 4.41
CA ARG A 67 -5.70 5.37 3.14
C ARG A 67 -4.73 5.88 2.06
N LEU A 68 -4.09 4.97 1.36
CA LEU A 68 -3.18 5.27 0.26
C LEU A 68 -3.92 5.29 -1.08
N ARG A 69 -3.30 5.93 -2.10
CA ARG A 69 -3.88 6.06 -3.44
C ARG A 69 -4.15 4.71 -4.13
N ASP A 70 -3.37 3.69 -3.78
CA ASP A 70 -3.55 2.33 -4.30
C ASP A 70 -4.75 1.60 -3.66
N GLY A 71 -5.38 2.18 -2.64
CA GLY A 71 -6.51 1.59 -1.92
C GLY A 71 -6.12 0.76 -0.69
N THR A 72 -4.83 0.69 -0.35
CA THR A 72 -4.37 0.07 0.90
C THR A 72 -4.54 1.01 2.09
N VAL A 73 -4.55 0.44 3.29
CA VAL A 73 -4.72 1.15 4.55
C VAL A 73 -3.61 0.76 5.52
N VAL A 74 -3.04 1.76 6.19
CA VAL A 74 -2.00 1.56 7.19
C VAL A 74 -2.59 0.92 8.44
N LEU A 75 -2.15 -0.30 8.75
CA LEU A 75 -2.57 -1.05 9.94
C LEU A 75 -1.70 -0.72 11.17
N SER A 76 -0.39 -0.60 10.98
CA SER A 76 0.56 -0.26 12.05
C SER A 76 1.82 0.36 11.48
N VAL A 77 2.55 1.07 12.33
CA VAL A 77 3.80 1.76 11.98
C VAL A 77 4.82 1.51 13.07
N ASP A 78 6.00 1.04 12.68
CA ASP A 78 7.19 0.86 13.50
C ASP A 78 8.27 1.81 12.97
N LEU A 79 8.43 2.95 13.63
CA LEU A 79 9.36 4.00 13.21
C LEU A 79 10.82 3.65 13.45
N ASP A 80 11.09 2.77 14.40
CA ASP A 80 12.44 2.30 14.73
C ASP A 80 12.97 1.38 13.63
N LYS A 81 12.07 0.58 13.01
CA LYS A 81 12.39 -0.26 11.85
C LYS A 81 12.12 0.41 10.50
N ASP A 82 11.52 1.59 10.49
CA ASP A 82 10.99 2.25 9.28
C ASP A 82 10.01 1.35 8.50
N GLU A 83 9.22 0.54 9.21
CA GLU A 83 8.27 -0.41 8.62
C GLU A 83 6.82 -0.03 8.92
N ALA A 84 5.94 -0.20 7.94
CA ALA A 84 4.50 -0.17 8.13
C ALA A 84 3.86 -1.47 7.64
N LEU A 85 2.78 -1.87 8.31
CA LEU A 85 1.89 -2.92 7.84
C LEU A 85 0.71 -2.30 7.11
N PHE A 86 0.35 -2.90 5.98
CA PHE A 86 -0.76 -2.47 5.16
C PHE A 86 -1.76 -3.59 4.99
N VAL A 87 -3.04 -3.25 5.00
CA VAL A 87 -4.17 -4.12 4.67
C VAL A 87 -4.91 -3.56 3.45
N PRO A 88 -5.63 -4.38 2.66
CA PRO A 88 -6.57 -3.85 1.68
C PRO A 88 -7.70 -3.07 2.40
N ALA A 89 -8.38 -2.15 1.71
CA ALA A 89 -9.48 -1.37 2.30
C ALA A 89 -10.59 -2.22 2.94
N GLU A 90 -10.81 -3.43 2.40
CA GLU A 90 -11.79 -4.40 2.88
C GLU A 90 -11.22 -5.39 3.91
N ILE A 91 -9.95 -5.23 4.31
CA ILE A 91 -9.11 -6.05 5.20
C ILE A 91 -8.78 -7.45 4.67
N PHE A 92 -9.74 -8.08 4.01
CA PHE A 92 -9.71 -9.50 3.67
C PHE A 92 -9.40 -9.74 2.21
N GLY A 93 -8.57 -10.75 1.94
CA GLY A 93 -8.32 -11.24 0.59
C GLY A 93 -9.42 -12.19 0.08
N GLY A 94 -10.30 -12.64 0.97
CA GLY A 94 -11.37 -13.59 0.68
C GLY A 94 -11.82 -14.34 1.93
N ARG A 95 -12.51 -15.46 1.74
CA ARG A 95 -12.92 -16.40 2.80
C ARG A 95 -12.46 -17.81 2.43
N ALA A 96 -12.02 -18.58 3.41
CA ALA A 96 -11.57 -19.96 3.19
C ALA A 96 -11.69 -20.80 4.46
N THR A 97 -11.54 -22.12 4.31
CA THR A 97 -11.19 -23.00 5.42
C THR A 97 -9.74 -22.75 5.85
N PHE A 98 -9.39 -23.16 7.06
CA PHE A 98 -8.09 -22.88 7.67
C PHE A 98 -6.92 -23.41 6.82
N ASP A 99 -7.06 -24.61 6.26
CA ASP A 99 -6.06 -25.27 5.41
C ASP A 99 -5.93 -24.63 4.01
N LYS A 100 -6.90 -23.81 3.61
CA LYS A 100 -6.95 -23.14 2.30
C LYS A 100 -6.64 -21.65 2.35
N GLN A 101 -6.18 -21.12 3.49
CA GLN A 101 -5.79 -19.70 3.58
C GLN A 101 -4.67 -19.33 2.59
N ASN A 102 -3.75 -20.26 2.32
CA ASN A 102 -2.68 -20.03 1.35
C ASN A 102 -3.19 -19.90 -0.09
N ASP A 103 -4.31 -20.54 -0.43
CA ASP A 103 -4.93 -20.41 -1.75
C ASP A 103 -5.48 -18.99 -1.95
N VAL A 104 -6.04 -18.39 -0.89
CA VAL A 104 -6.48 -16.99 -0.91
C VAL A 104 -5.28 -16.07 -1.13
N VAL A 105 -4.17 -16.28 -0.41
CA VAL A 105 -2.94 -15.48 -0.58
C VAL A 105 -2.38 -15.63 -1.99
N ALA A 106 -2.32 -16.85 -2.53
CA ALA A 106 -1.87 -17.10 -3.89
C ALA A 106 -2.75 -16.39 -4.92
N TYR A 107 -4.07 -16.42 -4.73
CA TYR A 107 -5.02 -15.72 -5.60
C TYR A 107 -4.82 -14.21 -5.57
N VAL A 108 -4.79 -13.57 -4.40
CA VAL A 108 -4.62 -12.10 -4.32
C VAL A 108 -3.28 -11.62 -4.89
N ASN A 109 -2.21 -12.41 -4.73
CA ASN A 109 -0.91 -12.10 -5.32
C ASN A 109 -0.90 -12.30 -6.84
N LYS A 110 -1.61 -13.32 -7.35
CA LYS A 110 -1.76 -13.54 -8.79
C LYS A 110 -2.51 -12.39 -9.44
N GLU A 111 -3.60 -11.94 -8.83
CA GLU A 111 -4.41 -10.81 -9.32
C GLU A 111 -3.77 -9.44 -9.05
N ALA A 112 -2.63 -9.40 -8.38
CA ALA A 112 -1.96 -8.18 -7.95
C ALA A 112 -2.93 -7.21 -7.24
N LEU A 113 -3.61 -7.69 -6.20
CA LEU A 113 -4.59 -6.90 -5.45
C LEU A 113 -3.96 -5.55 -5.03
N HIS A 114 -4.60 -4.44 -5.40
CA HIS A 114 -4.09 -3.06 -5.23
C HIS A 114 -2.71 -2.81 -5.87
N GLY A 115 -2.34 -3.56 -6.91
CA GLY A 115 -1.05 -3.46 -7.60
C GLY A 115 0.10 -4.23 -6.93
N HIS A 116 -0.16 -4.98 -5.86
CA HIS A 116 0.87 -5.62 -5.03
C HIS A 116 0.85 -7.15 -5.13
N LYS A 117 2.04 -7.77 -5.05
CA LYS A 117 2.24 -9.23 -5.19
C LYS A 117 2.98 -9.88 -4.00
N ASP A 118 3.08 -9.13 -2.91
CA ASP A 118 3.79 -9.47 -1.67
C ASP A 118 2.83 -9.64 -0.48
N TRP A 119 1.55 -9.92 -0.75
CA TRP A 119 0.57 -10.20 0.28
C TRP A 119 0.88 -11.51 1.00
N ARG A 120 0.59 -11.56 2.29
CA ARG A 120 0.74 -12.75 3.14
C ARG A 120 -0.36 -12.83 4.19
N ARG A 121 -0.47 -14.00 4.81
CA ARG A 121 -1.33 -14.20 5.98
C ARG A 121 -0.87 -13.32 7.14
N ILE A 122 -1.84 -12.89 7.93
CA ILE A 122 -1.58 -12.21 9.19
C ILE A 122 -1.05 -13.20 10.23
N THR A 123 -0.05 -12.78 11.01
CA THR A 123 0.37 -13.53 12.21
C THR A 123 -0.61 -13.30 13.36
N ASP A 124 -0.47 -14.04 14.46
CA ASP A 124 -1.35 -13.89 15.62
C ASP A 124 -1.24 -12.51 16.27
N ASP A 125 -0.02 -11.97 16.37
CA ASP A 125 0.26 -10.63 16.95
C ASP A 125 -0.23 -9.51 16.02
N GLU A 126 -0.06 -9.67 14.72
CA GLU A 126 -0.61 -8.74 13.75
C GLU A 126 -2.14 -8.81 13.73
N GLY A 127 -2.73 -9.98 13.99
CA GLY A 127 -4.17 -10.15 14.18
C GLY A 127 -4.68 -9.43 15.42
N ASP A 128 -3.89 -9.40 16.50
CA ASP A 128 -4.15 -8.56 17.66
C ASP A 128 -4.12 -7.07 17.30
N THR A 129 -3.11 -6.65 16.55
CA THR A 129 -3.00 -5.28 16.05
C THR A 129 -4.19 -4.88 15.18
N LEU A 130 -4.63 -5.77 14.28
CA LEU A 130 -5.82 -5.57 13.44
C LEU A 130 -7.09 -5.41 14.27
N ALA A 131 -7.28 -6.24 15.29
CA ALA A 131 -8.43 -6.11 16.18
C ALA A 131 -8.44 -4.79 16.95
N HIS A 132 -7.29 -4.35 17.47
CA HIS A 132 -7.17 -3.09 18.21
C HIS A 132 -7.40 -1.87 17.32
N ASN A 133 -7.00 -1.93 16.05
CA ASN A 133 -7.13 -0.83 15.09
C ASN A 133 -8.35 -0.94 14.18
N TRP A 134 -9.26 -1.90 14.43
CA TRP A 134 -10.36 -2.25 13.51
C TRP A 134 -11.15 -1.04 13.01
N ALA A 135 -11.64 -0.22 13.94
CA ALA A 135 -12.44 0.97 13.63
C ALA A 135 -11.67 2.06 12.86
N LYS A 136 -10.33 2.04 12.88
CA LYS A 136 -9.49 2.96 12.10
C LYS A 136 -9.29 2.47 10.66
N VAL A 137 -9.28 1.16 10.45
CA VAL A 137 -8.90 0.56 9.16
C VAL A 137 -10.12 0.19 8.31
N THR A 138 -11.29 -0.04 8.93
CA THR A 138 -12.53 -0.38 8.22
C THR A 138 -13.78 0.21 8.87
N THR A 139 -14.87 0.26 8.11
CA THR A 139 -16.23 0.57 8.58
C THR A 139 -17.08 -0.69 8.79
N LYS A 140 -16.54 -1.88 8.53
CA LYS A 140 -17.25 -3.15 8.76
C LYS A 140 -17.38 -3.44 10.26
N GLU A 141 -18.47 -4.10 10.62
CA GLU A 141 -18.56 -4.76 11.93
C GLU A 141 -17.44 -5.81 12.08
N PRO A 142 -16.87 -5.98 13.29
CA PRO A 142 -15.93 -7.05 13.54
C PRO A 142 -16.52 -8.43 13.18
N GLU A 143 -15.78 -9.21 12.40
CA GLU A 143 -16.12 -10.61 12.08
C GLU A 143 -15.06 -11.55 12.67
N TRP A 144 -15.43 -12.80 12.90
CA TRP A 144 -14.44 -13.85 13.18
C TRP A 144 -13.57 -14.08 11.95
N PHE A 145 -12.25 -14.00 12.09
CA PHE A 145 -11.30 -14.22 11.00
C PHE A 145 -10.17 -15.17 11.42
N TRP A 146 -9.52 -15.79 10.42
CA TRP A 146 -8.40 -16.70 10.65
C TRP A 146 -7.10 -15.98 11.01
N LEU A 147 -6.33 -16.58 11.91
CA LEU A 147 -4.94 -16.27 12.19
C LEU A 147 -4.01 -17.36 11.61
N ALA A 148 -2.69 -17.14 11.66
CA ALA A 148 -1.72 -18.07 11.08
C ALA A 148 -1.54 -19.37 11.89
N SER A 149 -1.71 -19.33 13.23
CA SER A 149 -1.42 -20.47 14.11
C SER A 149 -2.34 -21.69 13.90
N SER A 150 -1.72 -22.87 13.96
CA SER A 150 -2.36 -24.17 13.95
C SER A 150 -1.83 -25.03 15.10
N SER A 151 -2.67 -25.90 15.69
CA SER A 151 -2.22 -26.88 16.68
C SER A 151 -1.81 -28.22 16.06
N ASP A 152 -2.43 -28.62 14.94
CA ASP A 152 -2.25 -29.94 14.32
C ASP A 152 -2.68 -30.01 12.83
N GLY A 153 -2.92 -28.87 12.18
CA GLY A 153 -3.42 -28.79 10.79
C GLY A 153 -4.92 -29.09 10.63
N ASN A 154 -5.64 -29.41 11.71
CA ASN A 154 -7.10 -29.53 11.73
C ASN A 154 -7.76 -28.34 12.42
N PHE A 155 -7.06 -27.73 13.37
CA PHE A 155 -7.56 -26.57 14.12
C PHE A 155 -6.84 -25.30 13.69
N GLY A 156 -7.61 -24.22 13.66
CA GLY A 156 -7.14 -22.90 13.31
C GLY A 156 -7.41 -21.92 14.42
N ARG A 157 -6.47 -21.02 14.67
CA ARG A 157 -6.72 -19.92 15.59
C ARG A 157 -7.60 -18.87 14.89
N VAL A 158 -8.64 -18.42 15.57
CA VAL A 158 -9.56 -17.37 15.11
C VAL A 158 -9.56 -16.19 16.06
N ARG A 159 -9.96 -15.03 15.55
CA ARG A 159 -10.10 -13.80 16.34
C ARG A 159 -11.32 -12.99 15.92
N HIS A 160 -11.95 -12.33 16.89
CA HIS A 160 -13.04 -11.38 16.71
C HIS A 160 -12.91 -10.26 17.76
N GLY A 161 -12.55 -9.06 17.31
CA GLY A 161 -12.19 -7.96 18.22
C GLY A 161 -11.14 -8.40 19.26
N GLY A 162 -11.38 -8.10 20.53
CA GLY A 162 -10.50 -8.46 21.64
C GLY A 162 -10.47 -9.96 22.01
N TYR A 163 -11.26 -10.81 21.34
CA TYR A 163 -11.36 -12.23 21.66
C TYR A 163 -10.55 -13.08 20.67
N SER A 164 -9.76 -14.03 21.19
CA SER A 164 -9.10 -15.05 20.38
C SER A 164 -9.43 -16.45 20.90
N GLY A 165 -9.51 -17.42 20.00
CA GLY A 165 -9.86 -18.79 20.34
C GLY A 165 -9.39 -19.78 19.29
N TRP A 166 -9.62 -21.07 19.57
CA TRP A 166 -9.40 -22.15 18.63
C TRP A 166 -10.72 -22.55 18.01
N ASP A 167 -10.75 -22.67 16.68
CA ASP A 167 -11.81 -23.37 16.00
C ASP A 167 -11.35 -24.80 15.68
N PHE A 168 -12.05 -25.77 16.27
CA PHE A 168 -11.79 -27.19 16.13
C PHE A 168 -12.34 -27.79 14.82
N ASN A 169 -13.07 -27.00 14.04
CA ASN A 169 -13.64 -27.36 12.75
C ASN A 169 -12.97 -26.60 11.60
N GLY A 170 -11.66 -26.35 11.67
CA GLY A 170 -10.93 -25.50 10.72
C GLY A 170 -11.06 -25.91 9.25
N ARG A 171 -11.33 -27.19 8.96
CA ARG A 171 -11.57 -27.71 7.59
C ARG A 171 -13.03 -27.66 7.14
N ALA A 172 -13.96 -27.38 8.04
CA ALA A 172 -15.39 -27.28 7.75
C ALA A 172 -15.89 -25.83 7.79
N ASN A 173 -15.32 -25.00 8.68
CA ASN A 173 -15.71 -23.61 8.85
C ASN A 173 -14.95 -22.69 7.89
N SER A 174 -15.67 -21.73 7.31
CA SER A 174 -15.10 -20.73 6.40
C SER A 174 -15.17 -19.34 7.02
N TYR A 175 -14.01 -18.78 7.34
CA TYR A 175 -13.85 -17.42 7.85
C TYR A 175 -13.09 -16.55 6.85
N PRO A 176 -13.23 -15.22 6.95
CA PRO A 176 -12.36 -14.28 6.26
C PRO A 176 -10.89 -14.55 6.53
N VAL A 177 -10.09 -14.34 5.48
CA VAL A 177 -8.63 -14.44 5.51
C VAL A 177 -8.05 -13.04 5.38
N PRO A 178 -7.59 -12.42 6.47
CA PRO A 178 -6.90 -11.13 6.40
C PRO A 178 -5.56 -11.31 5.70
N VAL A 179 -5.27 -10.38 4.80
CA VAL A 179 -3.98 -10.33 4.11
C VAL A 179 -3.30 -9.02 4.43
N VAL A 180 -2.00 -9.10 4.67
CA VAL A 180 -1.15 -7.97 5.01
C VAL A 180 0.06 -7.94 4.10
N ARG A 181 0.62 -6.75 3.90
CA ARG A 181 1.96 -6.57 3.31
C ARG A 181 2.78 -5.61 4.16
N ARG A 182 4.10 -5.64 3.99
CA ARG A 182 5.04 -4.71 4.63
C ARG A 182 5.51 -3.69 3.62
N GLY A 183 5.82 -2.50 4.09
CA GLY A 183 6.44 -1.44 3.29
C GLY A 183 7.03 -0.38 4.21
N LEU A 184 7.44 0.75 3.64
CA LEU A 184 8.08 1.82 4.39
C LEU A 184 7.07 2.57 5.28
N ALA A 185 7.49 2.89 6.51
CA ALA A 185 6.72 3.71 7.45
C ALA A 185 6.62 5.18 7.02
N ARG A 186 7.49 5.59 6.10
CA ARG A 186 7.58 6.94 5.59
C ARG A 186 7.35 6.91 4.09
N ASN A 187 6.43 7.74 3.60
CA ASN A 187 6.20 7.87 2.17
C ASN A 187 6.63 9.26 1.69
N LEU A 188 7.08 9.31 0.44
CA LEU A 188 7.23 10.58 -0.27
C LEU A 188 5.82 11.04 -0.62
N ASP A 189 5.48 12.27 -0.25
CA ASP A 189 4.24 12.90 -0.73
C ASP A 189 4.44 13.20 -2.23
N ILE A 190 3.93 12.30 -3.09
CA ILE A 190 3.89 12.45 -4.56
C ILE A 190 2.45 12.24 -5.00
#